data_AF-A0A539DU78-F1
#
_entry.id   AF-A0A539DU78-F1
#
_cell.length_a   1.000
_cell.length_b   1.000
_cell.length_c   1.000
_cell.angle_alpha   90.00
_cell.angle_beta   90.00
_cell.angle_gamma   90.00
#
_symmetry.space_group_name_H-M   'P 1'
#
loop_
_entity.id
_entity.type
_entity.pdbx_description
1 polymer ?
#
loop_
_entity_poly.entity_id
_entity_poly.type
_entity_poly.pdbx_seq_one_letter_code
_entity_poly.pdbx_strand_id
1 'polypeptide(L)' 'GRREVKLLPDKWTVITKDRSLSAQWEHTILVTDSGFEVLTKRAEDDI' A
#
# COMPACT_ATOMS: atom_id res chain seq x y z
N GLY A 1 12.64 7.76 6.09
CA GLY A 1 11.89 7.88 7.35
C GLY A 1 12.17 6.73 8.28
N ARG A 2 11.79 6.87 9.55
CA ARG A 2 11.76 5.77 10.53
C ARG A 2 10.39 5.08 10.55
N ARG A 3 10.30 3.92 11.20
CA ARG A 3 9.08 3.09 11.22
C ARG A 3 7.96 3.64 12.12
N GLU A 4 8.26 4.56 13.03
CA GLU A 4 7.28 5.01 14.01
C GLU A 4 6.22 5.93 13.39
N VAL A 5 4.96 5.71 13.77
CA VAL A 5 3.81 6.48 13.28
C VAL A 5 2.98 7.10 14.41
N LYS A 6 2.13 8.08 14.08
CA LYS A 6 1.15 8.71 14.98
C LYS A 6 -0.22 8.79 14.29
N LEU A 7 -1.26 8.35 14.99
CA LEU A 7 -2.66 8.62 14.63
C LEU A 7 -3.03 10.05 15.06
N LEU A 8 -3.62 10.83 14.16
CA LEU A 8 -4.07 12.18 14.46
C LEU A 8 -5.41 12.19 15.23
N PRO A 9 -5.81 13.33 15.83
CA PRO A 9 -7.04 13.44 16.59
C PRO A 9 -8.32 13.11 15.79
N ASP A 10 -8.27 13.23 14.45
CA ASP A 10 -9.35 12.86 13.53
C ASP A 10 -9.66 11.36 13.50
N LYS A 11 -8.82 10.53 14.14
CA LYS A 11 -8.95 9.07 14.23
C LYS A 11 -8.77 8.32 12.91
N TRP A 12 -8.22 8.98 11.88
CA TRP A 12 -8.01 8.39 10.56
C TRP A 12 -6.60 8.62 10.04
N THR A 13 -6.11 9.86 10.12
CA THR A 13 -4.84 10.21 9.48
C THR A 13 -3.67 9.62 10.26
N VAL A 14 -2.86 8.81 9.58
CA VAL A 14 -1.60 8.27 10.12
C VAL A 14 -0.43 9.01 9.47
N ILE A 15 0.45 9.59 10.30
CA ILE A 15 1.67 10.27 9.83
C ILE A 15 2.92 9.58 10.39
N THR A 16 4.05 9.71 9.71
CA THR A 16 5.37 9.37 10.26
C THR A 16 5.69 10.28 11.45
N LYS A 17 6.21 9.73 12.55
CA LYS A 17 6.56 10.55 13.74
C LYS A 17 7.66 11.56 13.43
N ASP A 18 8.57 11.22 12.51
CA ASP A 18 9.66 12.09 12.08
C ASP A 18 9.28 13.07 10.94
N ARG A 19 8.02 13.02 10.48
CA ARG A 19 7.46 13.84 9.39
C ARG A 19 8.18 13.69 8.05
N SER A 20 8.96 12.64 7.86
CA SER A 20 9.52 12.30 6.56
C SER A 20 8.45 11.78 5.60
N LEU A 21 8.73 11.85 4.29
CA LEU A 21 7.83 11.37 3.25
C LEU A 21 7.57 9.86 3.36
N SER A 22 6.36 9.46 2.99
CA SER A 22 5.91 8.07 2.89
C SER A 22 5.19 7.84 1.56
N ALA A 23 5.23 6.61 1.06
CA ALA A 23 4.51 6.16 -0.13
C ALA A 23 3.98 4.74 0.11
N GLN A 24 2.87 4.40 -0.55
CA GLN A 24 2.24 3.08 -0.52
C GLN A 24 1.71 2.75 -1.92
N TRP A 25 1.76 1.47 -2.28
CA TRP A 25 1.05 0.89 -3.41
C TRP A 25 0.27 -0.33 -2.92
N GLU A 26 -0.83 -0.65 -3.59
CA GLU A 26 -1.70 -1.78 -3.23
C GLU A 26 -2.23 -2.46 -4.49
N HIS A 27 -2.24 -3.78 -4.48
CA HIS A 27 -2.96 -4.60 -5.44
C HIS A 27 -3.76 -5.68 -4.72
N THR A 28 -4.94 -6.00 -5.26
CA THR A 28 -5.69 -7.21 -4.89
C THR A 28 -5.24 -8.38 -5.77
N ILE A 29 -4.89 -9.50 -5.14
CA ILE A 29 -4.35 -10.69 -5.80
C ILE A 29 -5.32 -11.87 -5.66
N LEU A 30 -5.61 -12.54 -6.77
CA LEU A 30 -6.29 -13.83 -6.81
C LEU A 30 -5.25 -14.94 -6.91
N VAL A 31 -5.26 -15.90 -5.99
CA VAL A 31 -4.44 -17.11 -6.08
C VAL A 31 -5.15 -18.14 -6.94
N THR A 32 -4.43 -18.75 -7.88
CA THR A 32 -4.94 -19.79 -8.79
C THR A 32 -4.13 -21.08 -8.61
N ASP A 33 -4.59 -22.18 -9.21
CA ASP A 33 -3.92 -23.48 -9.09
C ASP A 33 -2.48 -23.47 -9.61
N SER A 34 -2.16 -22.59 -10.56
CA SER A 34 -0.85 -22.49 -11.21
C SER A 34 -0.07 -21.21 -10.87
N GLY A 35 -0.62 -20.29 -10.06
CA GLY A 35 0.02 -19.02 -9.77
C GLY A 35 -0.92 -17.98 -9.17
N PHE A 36 -0.91 -16.77 -9.75
CA PHE A 36 -1.76 -15.68 -9.31
C PHE A 36 -2.18 -14.76 -10.45
N GLU A 37 -3.23 -13.98 -10.20
CA GLU A 37 -3.69 -12.89 -11.05
C GLU A 37 -3.75 -11.60 -10.24
N VAL A 38 -3.20 -10.52 -10.80
CA VAL A 38 -3.31 -9.17 -10.22
C VAL A 38 -4.62 -8.53 -10.72
N LEU A 39 -5.66 -8.53 -9.89
CA LEU A 39 -7.00 -8.07 -10.27
C LEU A 39 -7.10 -6.55 -10.50
N THR A 40 -6.10 -5.80 -10.07
CA THR A 40 -6.09 -4.32 -10.04
C THR A 40 -4.92 -3.73 -10.82
N LYS A 41 -4.26 -4.53 -11.66
CA LYS A 41 -3.22 -4.04 -12.57
C LYS A 41 -3.81 -3.12 -13.62
N ARG A 42 -2.98 -2.24 -14.19
CA ARG A 42 -3.37 -1.44 -15.36
C ARG A 42 -3.37 -2.30 -16.61
N ALA A 43 -4.03 -1.82 -17.66
CA ALA A 43 -4.13 -2.56 -18.92
C ALA A 43 -2.78 -2.69 -19.63
N GLU A 44 -1.89 -1.72 -19.42
CA GLU A 44 -0.55 -1.64 -20.01
C GLU A 44 0.55 -2.30 -19.17
N ASP A 45 0.24 -2.78 -17.96
CA ASP A 45 1.23 -3.38 -17.08
C ASP A 45 1.58 -4.79 -17.58
N ASP A 46 2.86 -5.01 -17.89
CA ASP A 46 3.42 -6.35 -18.13
C ASP A 46 3.94 -6.91 -16.80
N ILE A 47 3.17 -7.84 -16.22
CA ILE A 47 3.37 -8.43 -14.87
C ILE A 47 3.31 -9.95 -14.98
#